data_AF-A0AAU9SJ39-F1
#
_entry.id   AF-A0AAU9SJ39-F1
#
_cell.length_a   1.000
_cell.length_b   1.000
_cell.length_c   1.000
_cell.angle_alpha   90.00
_cell.angle_beta   90.00
_cell.angle_gamma   90.00
#
_symmetry.space_group_name_H-M   'P 1'
#
loop_
_entity.id
_entity.type
_entity.pdbx_description
1 polymer ?
#
loop_
_entity_poly.entity_id
_entity_poly.type
_entity_poly.pdbx_seq_one_letter_code
_entity_poly.pdbx_strand_id
1 'polypeptide(L)'
;MMFLRTIGVAYAAADLVVSRSGAMTCSEIMALGKPSILIPSPHSDEGDQVRTASLMADIVGSKVITEEELDSITLRAAMEDVLGN
;
A
#
# COMPACT_ATOMS: atom_id res chain seq x y z
N MET A 1 18.57 -5.74 -11.56
CA MET A 1 17.18 -5.47 -11.15
C MET A 1 16.74 -4.14 -11.76
N MET A 2 15.57 -4.06 -12.39
CA MET A 2 15.07 -2.83 -13.03
C MET A 2 14.36 -1.95 -11.98
N PHE A 3 14.61 -0.64 -12.00
CA PHE A 3 13.96 0.34 -11.12
C PHE A 3 13.37 1.48 -11.95
N LEU A 4 12.21 2.01 -11.51
CA LEU A 4 11.60 3.16 -12.14
C LEU A 4 12.38 4.42 -11.77
N ARG A 5 13.06 5.04 -12.75
CA ARG A 5 13.80 6.29 -12.52
C ARG A 5 12.89 7.48 -12.20
N THR A 6 11.59 7.37 -12.49
CA THR A 6 10.60 8.45 -12.37
C THR A 6 9.37 7.99 -11.58
N ILE A 7 9.57 7.50 -10.36
CA ILE A 7 8.48 7.02 -9.51
C ILE A 7 7.40 8.09 -9.27
N GLY A 8 7.79 9.37 -9.18
CA GLY A 8 6.83 10.47 -9.02
C GLY A 8 5.84 10.59 -10.19
N VAL A 9 6.26 10.31 -11.43
CA VAL A 9 5.36 10.29 -12.59
C VAL A 9 4.41 9.09 -12.52
N ALA A 10 4.91 7.94 -12.08
CA ALA A 10 4.07 6.75 -11.89
C ALA A 10 3.01 6.99 -10.82
N TYR A 11 3.39 7.59 -9.68
CA TYR A 11 2.42 7.99 -8.68
C TYR A 11 1.42 8.98 -9.26
N ALA A 12 1.86 10.06 -9.90
CA ALA A 12 0.96 11.08 -10.46
C ALA A 12 -0.10 10.49 -11.40
N ALA A 13 0.27 9.51 -12.21
CA ALA A 13 -0.63 8.83 -13.15
C ALA A 13 -1.51 7.74 -12.52
N ALA A 14 -1.25 7.31 -11.28
CA ALA A 14 -1.96 6.21 -10.64
C ALA A 14 -3.15 6.69 -9.80
N ASP A 15 -4.30 6.06 -9.96
CA ASP A 15 -5.48 6.28 -9.10
C ASP A 15 -5.40 5.49 -7.77
N LEU A 16 -4.66 4.37 -7.77
CA LEU A 16 -4.48 3.47 -6.63
C LEU A 16 -3.03 2.97 -6.59
N VAL A 17 -2.44 2.90 -5.40
CA VAL A 17 -1.11 2.30 -5.20
C VAL A 17 -1.22 0.99 -4.42
N VAL A 18 -0.72 -0.09 -5.01
CA VAL A 18 -0.55 -1.37 -4.30
C VAL A 18 0.93 -1.55 -4.02
N SER A 19 1.33 -1.66 -2.75
CA SER A 19 2.74 -1.79 -2.40
C SER A 19 2.97 -2.52 -1.07
N ARG A 20 4.24 -2.88 -0.83
CA ARG A 20 4.70 -3.32 0.49
C ARG A 20 4.73 -2.10 1.43
N SER A 21 4.47 -2.30 2.72
CA SER A 21 4.39 -1.19 3.69
C SER A 21 5.74 -0.74 4.24
N GLY A 22 6.73 -0.56 3.37
CA GLY A 22 8.01 0.05 3.74
C GLY A 22 7.82 1.50 4.17
N ALA A 23 8.53 1.94 5.21
CA ALA A 23 8.36 3.26 5.81
C ALA A 23 8.48 4.43 4.81
N MET A 24 9.44 4.36 3.88
CA MET A 24 9.62 5.38 2.83
C MET A 24 8.42 5.42 1.86
N THR A 25 8.02 4.26 1.33
CA THR A 25 6.90 4.16 0.40
C THR A 25 5.59 4.63 1.04
N CYS A 26 5.32 4.25 2.29
CA CYS A 26 4.16 4.73 3.03
C CYS A 26 4.19 6.25 3.20
N SER A 27 5.36 6.84 3.53
CA SER A 27 5.52 8.29 3.66
C SER A 27 5.26 9.02 2.34
N GLU A 28 5.72 8.48 1.21
CA GLU A 28 5.46 9.05 -0.13
C GLU A 28 3.96 9.00 -0.47
N ILE A 29 3.32 7.84 -0.29
CA ILE A 29 1.90 7.65 -0.56
C ILE A 29 1.06 8.61 0.31
N MET A 30 1.39 8.72 1.59
CA MET A 30 0.72 9.61 2.53
C MET A 30 0.88 11.08 2.13
N ALA A 31 2.09 11.51 1.76
CA ALA A 31 2.35 12.87 1.31
C ALA A 31 1.59 13.22 0.01
N LEU A 32 1.36 12.23 -0.85
CA LEU A 32 0.61 12.39 -2.10
C LEU A 32 -0.91 12.24 -1.90
N GLY A 33 -1.37 11.82 -0.72
CA GLY A 33 -2.78 11.59 -0.42
C GLY A 33 -3.44 10.55 -1.33
N LYS A 34 -2.67 9.55 -1.79
CA LYS A 34 -3.17 8.57 -2.74
C LYS A 34 -3.86 7.40 -2.04
N PRO A 35 -5.00 6.92 -2.56
CA PRO A 35 -5.58 5.66 -2.12
C PRO A 35 -4.55 4.53 -2.25
N SER A 36 -4.51 3.63 -1.26
CA SER A 36 -3.50 2.57 -1.28
C SER A 36 -3.95 1.27 -0.61
N ILE A 37 -3.43 0.16 -1.16
CA ILE A 37 -3.49 -1.16 -0.55
C ILE A 37 -2.07 -1.55 -0.15
N LEU A 38 -1.87 -1.84 1.14
CA LEU A 38 -0.59 -2.14 1.76
C LEU A 38 -0.51 -3.61 2.13
N ILE A 39 0.56 -4.26 1.68
CA ILE A 39 0.81 -5.68 1.93
C ILE A 39 2.07 -5.81 2.80
N PRO A 40 1.96 -5.77 4.13
CA PRO A 40 3.12 -5.86 5.00
C PRO A 40 3.86 -7.18 4.84
N SER A 41 5.18 -7.13 4.95
CA SER A 41 6.02 -8.33 5.00
C SER A 41 5.91 -9.02 6.35
N PRO A 42 5.62 -10.33 6.41
CA PRO A 42 5.66 -11.10 7.65
C PRO A 42 7.08 -11.21 8.20
N HIS A 43 8.09 -11.02 7.33
CA HIS A 43 9.52 -11.08 7.67
C HIS A 43 10.13 -9.72 8.02
N SER A 44 9.34 -8.65 8.16
CA SER A 44 9.93 -7.36 8.54
C SER A 44 10.49 -7.46 9.96
N ASP A 45 11.74 -7.05 10.14
CA ASP A 45 12.36 -6.90 11.46
C ASP A 45 11.37 -6.17 12.40
N GLU A 46 11.01 -6.82 13.50
CA GLU A 46 10.16 -6.28 14.58
C GLU A 46 8.69 -5.93 14.22
N GLY A 47 8.20 -6.31 13.04
CA GLY A 47 6.81 -6.04 12.63
C GLY A 47 6.54 -4.57 12.24
N ASP A 48 7.61 -3.82 11.92
CA ASP A 48 7.54 -2.39 11.54
C ASP A 48 6.62 -2.12 10.36
N GLN A 49 6.61 -3.04 9.39
CA GLN A 49 5.74 -2.94 8.22
C GLN A 49 4.27 -3.08 8.59
N VAL A 50 3.94 -3.95 9.55
CA VAL A 50 2.56 -4.11 10.04
C VAL A 50 2.11 -2.84 10.76
N ARG A 51 2.93 -2.31 11.67
CA ARG A 51 2.59 -1.07 12.39
C ARG A 51 2.39 0.11 11.45
N THR A 52 3.29 0.26 10.46
CA THR A 52 3.17 1.33 9.46
C THR A 52 1.90 1.18 8.63
N ALA A 53 1.56 -0.04 8.22
CA ALA A 53 0.34 -0.31 7.46
C ALA A 53 -0.92 0.00 8.28
N SER A 54 -0.97 -0.41 9.55
CA SER A 54 -2.08 -0.09 10.46
C SER A 54 -2.25 1.42 10.64
N LEU A 55 -1.17 2.17 10.87
CA LEU A 55 -1.23 3.62 11.00
C LEU A 55 -1.77 4.30 9.74
N MET A 56 -1.37 3.83 8.55
CA MET A 56 -1.90 4.35 7.28
C MET A 56 -3.40 4.05 7.12
N ALA A 57 -3.84 2.85 7.53
CA ALA A 57 -5.26 2.51 7.49
C ALA A 57 -6.10 3.47 8.33
N ASP A 58 -5.61 3.84 9.52
CA ASP A 58 -6.29 4.75 10.42
C ASP A 58 -6.27 6.21 9.95
N ILE A 59 -5.19 6.66 9.28
CA ILE A 59 -5.00 8.08 8.92
C ILE A 59 -5.56 8.43 7.53
N VAL A 60 -5.30 7.59 6.53
CA VAL A 60 -5.60 7.88 5.11
C VAL A 60 -6.59 6.91 4.49
N GLY A 61 -7.16 5.99 5.27
CA GLY A 61 -8.15 5.01 4.79
C GLY A 61 -7.55 3.93 3.89
N SER A 62 -6.24 3.72 3.97
CA SER A 62 -5.57 2.65 3.24
C SER A 62 -6.11 1.28 3.66
N LYS A 63 -6.19 0.33 2.71
CA LYS A 63 -6.43 -1.08 3.07
C LYS A 63 -5.15 -1.83 3.34
N VAL A 64 -5.21 -2.75 4.28
CA VAL A 64 -4.11 -3.63 4.64
C VAL A 64 -4.56 -5.06 4.36
N ILE A 65 -3.76 -5.80 3.59
CA ILE A 65 -3.97 -7.23 3.32
C ILE A 65 -2.69 -7.92 3.74
N THR A 66 -2.75 -8.86 4.68
CA THR A 66 -1.56 -9.61 5.07
C THR A 66 -1.10 -10.51 3.93
N GLU A 67 0.18 -10.90 3.92
CA GLU A 67 0.71 -11.77 2.87
C GLU A 67 0.03 -13.15 2.85
N GLU A 68 -0.46 -13.63 4.00
CA GLU A 68 -1.22 -14.88 4.10
C GLU A 68 -2.63 -14.78 3.49
N GLU A 69 -3.26 -13.61 3.60
CA GLU A 69 -4.59 -13.33 3.05
C GLU A 69 -4.55 -12.88 1.59
N LEU A 70 -3.35 -12.65 1.03
CA LEU A 70 -3.20 -12.10 -0.31
C LEU A 70 -3.51 -13.16 -1.37
N ASP A 71 -4.65 -12.98 -2.04
CA ASP A 71 -5.02 -13.72 -3.24
C ASP A 71 -5.71 -12.79 -4.25
N SER A 72 -6.09 -13.33 -5.42
CA SER A 72 -6.75 -12.55 -6.47
C SER A 72 -8.14 -12.03 -6.10
N ILE A 73 -8.82 -12.69 -5.16
CA ILE A 73 -10.17 -12.37 -4.70
C ILE A 73 -10.09 -11.26 -3.64
N THR A 74 -9.25 -11.44 -2.63
CA THR A 74 -9.06 -10.45 -1.56
C THR A 74 -8.49 -9.15 -2.10
N LEU A 75 -7.54 -9.22 -3.03
CA LEU A 75 -6.99 -8.03 -3.69
C LEU A 75 -8.05 -7.30 -4.50
N ARG A 76 -8.87 -8.03 -5.29
CA ARG A 76 -9.97 -7.42 -6.06
C ARG A 76 -10.97 -6.73 -5.15
N ALA A 77 -11.42 -7.40 -4.09
CA ALA A 77 -12.38 -6.84 -3.14
C ALA A 77 -11.83 -5.55 -2.49
N ALA A 78 -10.55 -5.53 -2.12
CA ALA A 78 -9.92 -4.32 -1.59
C ALA A 78 -9.80 -3.20 -2.63
N MET A 79 -9.56 -3.52 -3.90
CA MET A 79 -9.55 -2.52 -4.98
C MET A 79 -10.93 -1.89 -5.17
N GLU A 80 -12.00 -2.70 -5.13
CA GLU A 80 -13.38 -2.23 -5.25
C GLU A 80 -13.78 -1.35 -4.07
N ASP A 81 -13.44 -1.75 -2.84
CA ASP A 81 -13.69 -0.98 -1.60
C ASP A 81 -12.99 0.38 -1.62
N VAL A 82 -11.71 0.42 -2.04
CA VAL A 82 -10.92 1.65 -2.04
C VAL A 82 -11.29 2.60 -3.19
N LEU A 83 -11.68 2.08 -4.36
CA LEU A 83 -12.04 2.89 -5.53
C LEU A 83 -13.52 3.28 -5.58
N GLY A 84 -14.38 2.71 -4.73
CA GLY A 84 -15.75 3.15 -4.54
C GLY A 84 -16.69 2.89 -5.72
N ASN A 85 -16.70 1.67 -6.26
CA ASN A 85 -17.73 1.20 -7.20
C ASN A 85 -18.80 0.35 -6.50
#